data_AF-A0A3R9QEH6-F1
#
_entry.id   AF-A0A3R9QEH6-F1
#
_cell.length_a   1.000
_cell.length_b   1.000
_cell.length_c   1.000
_cell.angle_alpha   90.00
_cell.angle_beta   90.00
_cell.angle_gamma   90.00
#
_symmetry.space_group_name_H-M   'P 1'
#
loop_
_entity.id
_entity.type
_entity.pdbx_description
1 polymer ?
#
loop_
_entity_poly.entity_id
_entity_poly.type
_entity_poly.pdbx_seq_one_letter_code
_entity_poly.pdbx_strand_id
1 'polypeptide(L)'
;MATKKKWSAKVDTDSTHPDEGLFNTSASAVAKALASKKVSPKGPASGMRMLNFYINRAGKNLSSERHAELEKAKALLSKIIEDQRSKTPSTAKKSSPKKTPAKAAKKAPAKKSTRK
;
A
#
# COMPACT_ATOMS: atom_id res chain seq x y z
N MET A 1 -20.41 32.44 11.34
CA MET A 1 -20.73 31.00 11.30
C MET A 1 -19.46 30.22 11.61
N ALA A 2 -19.36 29.53 12.76
CA ALA A 2 -18.18 28.75 13.13
C ALA A 2 -18.14 27.41 12.36
N THR A 3 -17.04 27.13 11.65
CA THR A 3 -16.89 25.91 10.85
C THR A 3 -16.65 24.69 11.77
N LYS A 4 -17.55 23.71 11.73
CA LYS A 4 -17.41 22.43 12.45
C LYS A 4 -16.16 21.68 11.96
N LYS A 5 -15.23 21.35 12.87
CA LYS A 5 -14.03 20.53 12.56
C LYS A 5 -14.47 19.14 12.09
N LYS A 6 -14.15 18.81 10.83
CA LYS A 6 -14.33 17.47 10.28
C LYS A 6 -13.22 16.55 10.82
N TRP A 7 -13.49 15.26 10.96
CA TRP A 7 -12.50 14.27 11.40
C TRP A 7 -11.42 13.96 10.35
N SER A 8 -11.59 14.41 9.10
CA SER A 8 -10.59 14.25 8.06
C SER A 8 -9.55 15.36 8.10
N ALA A 9 -8.28 14.96 8.11
CA ALA A 9 -7.15 15.86 7.87
C ALA A 9 -6.99 16.12 6.36
N LYS A 10 -6.30 17.22 6.02
CA LYS A 10 -5.86 17.48 4.65
C LYS A 10 -4.91 16.38 4.20
N VAL A 11 -5.12 15.84 3.00
CA VAL A 11 -4.29 14.77 2.42
C VAL A 11 -3.34 15.41 1.42
N ASP A 12 -2.08 15.61 1.81
CA ASP A 12 -1.02 16.16 0.95
C ASP A 12 -0.15 15.05 0.31
N THR A 13 -0.61 13.80 0.37
CA THR A 13 0.19 12.63 0.00
C THR A 13 -0.01 12.22 -1.46
N ASP A 14 0.96 12.54 -2.31
CA ASP A 14 1.07 11.97 -3.66
C ASP A 14 1.50 10.49 -3.58
N SER A 15 0.72 9.59 -4.18
CA SER A 15 0.81 8.14 -3.93
C SER A 15 1.08 7.27 -5.15
N THR A 16 1.36 7.84 -6.33
CA THR A 16 1.55 7.17 -7.65
C THR A 16 0.33 7.41 -8.56
N HIS A 17 0.59 7.91 -9.75
CA HIS A 17 -0.43 8.24 -10.75
C HIS A 17 -0.08 7.52 -12.07
N PRO A 18 -0.54 6.27 -12.26
CA PRO A 18 -0.35 5.57 -13.52
C PRO A 18 -1.19 6.20 -14.63
N ASP A 19 -0.62 6.29 -15.83
CA ASP A 19 -1.33 6.76 -17.02
C ASP A 19 -2.50 5.83 -17.38
N GLU A 20 -3.51 6.40 -18.03
CA GLU A 20 -4.67 5.64 -18.50
C GLU A 20 -4.23 4.51 -19.45
N GLY A 21 -4.72 3.31 -19.21
CA GLY A 21 -4.37 2.13 -20.02
C GLY A 21 -2.98 1.55 -19.77
N LEU A 22 -2.18 2.07 -18.82
CA LEU A 22 -0.86 1.50 -18.49
C LEU A 22 -0.94 -0.01 -18.23
N PHE A 23 -1.93 -0.44 -17.45
CA PHE A 23 -2.13 -1.84 -17.09
C PHE A 23 -2.71 -2.71 -18.20
N ASN A 24 -2.96 -2.17 -19.40
CA ASN A 24 -3.34 -2.93 -20.60
C ASN A 24 -2.14 -3.21 -21.51
N THR A 25 -0.97 -2.65 -21.22
CA THR A 25 0.26 -2.85 -21.99
C THR A 25 1.02 -4.11 -21.56
N SER A 26 2.16 -4.40 -22.20
CA SER A 26 2.97 -5.59 -21.90
C SER A 26 3.57 -5.55 -20.49
N ALA A 27 3.88 -6.73 -19.94
CA ALA A 27 4.44 -6.86 -18.58
C ALA A 27 5.71 -6.00 -18.36
N SER A 28 6.58 -5.93 -19.37
CA SER A 28 7.83 -5.15 -19.31
C SER A 28 7.56 -3.65 -19.27
N ALA A 29 6.59 -3.16 -20.05
CA ALA A 29 6.22 -1.74 -20.07
C ALA A 29 5.65 -1.30 -18.72
N VAL A 30 4.72 -2.10 -18.16
CA VAL A 30 4.15 -1.86 -16.82
C VAL A 30 5.25 -1.81 -15.76
N ALA A 31 6.16 -2.80 -15.74
CA ALA A 31 7.23 -2.85 -14.76
C ALA A 31 8.18 -1.65 -14.85
N LYS A 32 8.60 -1.26 -16.06
CA LYS A 32 9.49 -0.10 -16.26
C LYS A 32 8.82 1.22 -15.88
N ALA A 33 7.55 1.40 -16.27
CA ALA A 33 6.79 2.60 -15.94
C ALA A 33 6.62 2.75 -14.42
N LEU A 34 6.22 1.67 -13.73
CA LEU A 34 6.02 1.67 -12.27
C LEU A 34 7.33 1.79 -11.48
N ALA A 35 8.45 1.34 -12.05
CA ALA A 35 9.77 1.55 -11.46
C ALA A 35 10.26 3.01 -11.59
N SER A 36 9.70 3.79 -12.52
CA SER A 36 10.09 5.17 -12.74
C SER A 36 9.55 6.10 -11.66
N LYS A 37 10.40 7.05 -11.22
CA LYS A 37 10.01 8.13 -10.31
C LYS A 37 8.91 9.05 -10.87
N LYS A 38 8.72 9.06 -12.20
CA LYS A 38 7.66 9.86 -12.84
C LYS A 38 6.27 9.37 -12.47
N VAL A 39 6.06 8.06 -12.54
CA VAL A 39 4.75 7.43 -12.22
C VAL A 39 4.65 7.20 -10.72
N SER A 40 5.76 6.80 -10.08
CA SER A 40 5.80 6.49 -8.66
C SER A 40 6.82 7.37 -7.92
N PRO A 41 6.39 8.53 -7.36
CA PRO A 41 7.29 9.47 -6.69
C PRO A 41 8.04 8.86 -5.51
N LYS A 42 7.44 7.85 -4.86
CA LYS A 42 8.00 7.10 -3.73
C LYS A 42 8.88 5.91 -4.15
N GLY A 43 9.13 5.75 -5.44
CA GLY A 43 10.00 4.73 -6.02
C GLY A 43 9.31 3.40 -6.31
N PRO A 44 10.08 2.38 -6.75
CA PRO A 44 9.55 1.14 -7.30
C PRO A 44 8.64 0.34 -6.35
N ALA A 45 8.88 0.42 -5.03
CA ALA A 45 8.04 -0.23 -4.02
C ALA A 45 6.61 0.36 -3.98
N SER A 46 6.46 1.65 -4.29
CA SER A 46 5.14 2.27 -4.40
C SER A 46 4.45 1.85 -5.70
N GLY A 47 5.20 1.70 -6.80
CA GLY A 47 4.71 1.09 -8.03
C GLY A 47 4.18 -0.34 -7.82
N MET A 48 4.88 -1.14 -7.02
CA MET A 48 4.46 -2.51 -6.67
C MET A 48 3.15 -2.54 -5.88
N ARG A 49 2.94 -1.58 -4.96
CA ARG A 49 1.65 -1.42 -4.27
C ARG A 49 0.54 -1.08 -5.24
N MET A 50 0.81 -0.23 -6.24
CA MET A 50 -0.18 0.06 -7.28
C MET A 50 -0.52 -1.16 -8.12
N LEU A 51 0.48 -1.95 -8.53
CA LEU A 51 0.23 -3.16 -9.30
C LEU A 51 -0.66 -4.14 -8.52
N ASN A 52 -0.36 -4.37 -7.24
CA ASN A 52 -1.19 -5.22 -6.39
C ASN A 52 -2.60 -4.65 -6.20
N PHE A 53 -2.72 -3.34 -6.01
CA PHE A 53 -4.03 -2.68 -5.91
C PHE A 53 -4.86 -2.89 -7.18
N TYR A 54 -4.25 -2.73 -8.36
CA TYR A 54 -4.94 -2.93 -9.63
C TYR A 54 -5.43 -4.37 -9.79
N ILE A 55 -4.56 -5.36 -9.54
CA ILE A 55 -4.93 -6.79 -9.61
C ILE A 55 -6.09 -7.09 -8.66
N ASN A 56 -5.99 -6.64 -7.40
CA ASN A 56 -7.02 -6.87 -6.39
C ASN A 56 -8.34 -6.16 -6.74
N ARG A 57 -8.27 -4.96 -7.32
CA ARG A 57 -9.46 -4.18 -7.68
C ARG A 57 -10.14 -4.70 -8.94
N ALA A 58 -9.38 -5.19 -9.91
CA ALA A 58 -9.88 -5.78 -11.13
C ALA A 58 -10.56 -7.14 -10.87
N GLY A 59 -9.97 -7.97 -9.99
CA GLY A 59 -10.56 -9.24 -9.57
C GLY A 59 -11.00 -10.10 -10.76
N LYS A 60 -12.29 -10.45 -10.80
CA LYS A 60 -12.88 -11.30 -11.85
C LYS A 60 -13.06 -10.61 -13.21
N ASN A 61 -12.90 -9.29 -13.29
CA ASN A 61 -13.04 -8.55 -14.54
C ASN A 61 -11.79 -8.65 -15.43
N LEU A 62 -10.75 -9.34 -14.96
CA LEU A 62 -9.52 -9.54 -15.70
C LEU A 62 -9.53 -10.92 -16.36
N SER A 63 -9.28 -10.99 -17.67
CA SER A 63 -9.05 -12.27 -18.35
C SER A 63 -7.86 -12.99 -17.71
N SER A 64 -7.89 -14.33 -17.70
CA SER A 64 -6.83 -15.19 -17.15
C SER A 64 -5.46 -14.87 -17.78
N GLU A 65 -5.44 -14.60 -19.09
CA GLU A 65 -4.24 -14.20 -19.82
C GLU A 65 -3.68 -12.87 -19.30
N ARG A 66 -4.56 -11.89 -19.09
CA ARG A 66 -4.16 -10.57 -18.59
C ARG A 66 -3.70 -10.64 -17.14
N HIS A 67 -4.32 -11.50 -16.33
CA HIS A 67 -3.87 -11.77 -14.97
C HIS A 67 -2.45 -12.35 -14.97
N ALA A 68 -2.19 -13.36 -15.80
CA ALA A 68 -0.85 -13.93 -15.94
C ALA A 68 0.18 -12.89 -16.41
N GLU A 69 -0.20 -11.99 -17.31
CA GLU A 69 0.67 -10.91 -17.80
C GLU A 69 1.03 -9.91 -16.69
N LEU A 70 0.08 -9.57 -15.80
CA LEU A 70 0.36 -8.71 -14.64
C LEU A 70 1.21 -9.41 -13.57
N GLU A 71 1.04 -10.71 -13.37
CA GLU A 71 1.90 -11.49 -12.47
C GLU A 71 3.35 -11.55 -12.99
N LYS A 72 3.55 -11.64 -14.32
CA LYS A 72 4.90 -11.46 -14.91
C LYS A 72 5.45 -10.06 -14.62
N ALA A 73 4.62 -9.02 -14.75
CA ALA A 73 5.04 -7.64 -14.45
C ALA A 73 5.49 -7.49 -12.99
N LYS A 74 4.78 -8.15 -12.07
CA LYS A 74 5.11 -8.20 -10.63
C LYS A 74 6.47 -8.84 -10.39
N ALA A 75 6.74 -9.97 -11.04
CA ALA A 75 8.04 -10.63 -10.95
C ALA A 75 9.20 -9.75 -11.46
N LEU A 76 9.00 -9.07 -12.60
CA LEU A 76 9.99 -8.14 -13.15
C LEU A 76 10.23 -6.95 -12.22
N LEU A 77 9.16 -6.35 -11.68
CA LEU A 77 9.25 -5.23 -10.77
C LEU A 77 9.94 -5.61 -9.45
N SER A 78 9.69 -6.83 -8.94
CA SER A 78 10.38 -7.36 -7.76
C SER A 78 11.88 -7.42 -7.95
N LYS A 79 12.34 -7.94 -9.10
CA LYS A 79 13.78 -7.99 -9.43
C LYS A 79 14.41 -6.60 -9.47
N ILE A 80 13.70 -5.61 -10.04
CA ILE A 80 14.16 -4.21 -10.06
C ILE A 80 14.29 -3.67 -8.62
N ILE A 81 13.31 -3.94 -7.76
CA ILE A 81 13.35 -3.51 -6.34
C ILE A 81 14.53 -4.16 -5.61
N GLU A 82 14.77 -5.45 -5.82
CA GLU A 82 15.88 -6.18 -5.20
C GLU A 82 17.23 -5.63 -5.63
N ASP A 83 17.42 -5.33 -6.92
CA ASP A 83 18.64 -4.70 -7.45
C ASP A 83 18.85 -3.29 -6.88
N GLN A 84 17.78 -2.49 -6.72
CA GLN A 84 17.89 -1.18 -6.08
C GLN A 84 18.22 -1.28 -4.58
N ARG A 85 17.70 -2.31 -3.91
CA ARG A 85 17.94 -2.56 -2.49
C ARG A 85 19.36 -3.07 -2.24
N SER A 86 19.92 -3.90 -3.12
CA SER A 86 21.31 -4.37 -2.99
C SER A 86 22.32 -3.25 -3.22
N LYS A 87 22.02 -2.30 -4.11
CA LYS A 87 22.84 -1.10 -4.36
C LYS A 87 22.82 -0.08 -3.23
N THR A 88 21.82 -0.11 -2.35
CA THR A 88 21.70 0.79 -1.21
C THR A 88 21.78 -0.02 0.08
N PRO A 89 22.98 -0.31 0.62
CA PRO A 89 23.09 -1.02 1.89
C PRO A 89 22.39 -0.19 2.97
N SER A 90 21.33 -0.77 3.53
CA SER A 90 20.39 -0.08 4.41
C SER A 90 21.03 0.34 5.73
N THR A 91 21.23 1.64 5.92
CA THR A 91 21.13 2.29 7.23
C THR A 91 19.66 2.32 7.66
N ALA A 92 19.13 1.17 8.09
CA ALA A 92 17.79 1.09 8.68
C ALA A 92 17.70 -0.04 9.72
N LYS A 93 18.67 -0.07 10.64
CA LYS A 93 18.51 -0.73 11.95
C LYS A 93 17.71 0.21 12.85
N LYS A 94 16.39 -0.02 12.96
CA LYS A 94 15.51 0.21 14.15
C LYS A 94 14.04 0.26 13.73
N SER A 95 13.39 -0.90 13.60
CA SER A 95 11.99 -1.00 13.99
C SER A 95 11.95 -1.09 15.51
N SER A 96 11.81 0.06 16.19
CA SER A 96 11.49 0.11 17.61
C SER A 96 10.25 -0.77 17.86
N PRO A 97 10.25 -1.68 18.86
CA PRO A 97 9.04 -2.43 19.20
C PRO A 97 7.99 -1.41 19.65
N LYS A 98 6.86 -1.41 18.97
CA LYS A 98 5.70 -0.58 19.29
C LYS A 98 5.25 -0.97 20.70
N LYS A 99 5.61 -0.17 21.72
CA LYS A 99 5.04 -0.27 23.07
C LYS A 99 3.52 -0.14 22.93
N THR A 100 2.80 -1.25 23.02
CA THR A 100 1.38 -1.24 23.35
C THR A 100 1.29 -0.70 24.78
N PRO A 101 0.52 0.38 25.05
CA PRO A 101 0.25 0.76 26.42
C PRO A 101 -0.56 -0.37 27.06
N ALA A 102 -0.01 -0.96 28.12
CA ALA A 102 -0.72 -1.90 28.96
C ALA A 102 -2.06 -1.28 29.37
N LYS A 103 -3.14 -2.00 29.12
CA LYS A 103 -4.50 -1.64 29.52
C LYS A 103 -4.56 -1.65 31.05
N ALA A 104 -4.23 -0.51 31.66
CA ALA A 104 -4.36 -0.29 33.09
C ALA A 104 -5.84 -0.37 33.48
N ALA A 105 -6.08 -1.16 34.52
CA ALA A 105 -7.38 -1.43 35.09
C ALA A 105 -8.16 -0.16 35.46
N LYS A 106 -9.46 -0.13 35.15
CA LYS A 106 -10.45 0.62 35.93
C LYS A 106 -11.58 -0.33 36.31
N LYS A 107 -11.57 -0.75 37.59
CA LYS A 107 -12.69 -1.35 38.31
C LYS A 107 -13.90 -0.41 38.20
N ALA A 108 -15.07 -0.96 37.91
CA ALA A 108 -16.35 -0.37 38.26
C ALA A 108 -17.25 -1.48 38.81
N PRO A 109 -17.85 -1.34 40.00
CA PRO A 109 -18.75 -2.35 40.55
C PRO A 109 -20.11 -2.25 39.84
N ALA A 110 -20.46 -3.25 39.04
CA ALA A 110 -21.80 -3.37 38.47
C ALA A 110 -22.79 -3.85 39.55
N LYS A 111 -23.79 -3.02 39.79
CA LYS A 111 -24.93 -3.26 40.68
C LYS A 111 -25.62 -4.58 40.34
N LYS A 112 -25.81 -5.45 41.34
CA LYS A 112 -26.64 -6.65 41.24
C LYS A 112 -28.12 -6.23 41.27
N SER A 113 -28.72 -6.09 40.09
CA SER A 113 -30.17 -6.00 39.91
C SER A 113 -30.66 -7.36 39.47
N THR A 114 -31.44 -8.02 40.32
CA THR A 114 -32.62 -8.87 40.02
C THR A 114 -32.91 -9.75 41.23
N ARG A 115 -33.88 -9.33 42.05
CA ARG A 115 -34.74 -10.26 42.79
C ARG A 115 -35.87 -10.66 41.85
N LYS A 116 -36.09 -11.96 41.70
CA LYS A 116 -37.41 -12.54 41.47
C LYS A 116 -37.50 -13.78 42.34
#